data_AF-A0A6L3YAE5-F1
#
_entry.id   AF-A0A6L3YAE5-F1
#
_cell.length_a   1.000
_cell.length_b   1.000
_cell.length_c   1.000
_cell.angle_alpha   90.00
_cell.angle_beta   90.00
_cell.angle_gamma   90.00
#
_symmetry.space_group_name_H-M   'P 1'
#
loop_
_entity.id
_entity.type
_entity.pdbx_description
1 polymer ?
#
loop_
_entity_poly.entity_id
_entity_poly.type
_entity_poly.pdbx_seq_one_letter_code
_entity_poly.pdbx_strand_id
1 'polypeptide(L)'
;MSDKRIILDLDEFKPEAKKADPAAKASVEQVAKDSGFVARHAPEAKKEAPAKAKEPKIVAPEIVDDGEPKRRGRKRTTSRNTQFTVKLKVETNNQIYDYAEMLECSAIAEVIELALGALQSEIEQGINPRLRAAQQAAE
;
A
#
# COMPACT_ATOMS: atom_id res chain seq x y z
N MET A 1 43.27 -11.88 14.72
CA MET A 1 41.92 -11.91 14.14
C MET A 1 41.98 -12.83 12.93
N SER A 2 41.38 -14.02 12.98
CA SER A 2 41.51 -15.01 11.92
C SER A 2 40.62 -14.66 10.73
N ASP A 3 41.23 -14.40 9.57
CA ASP A 3 40.56 -14.21 8.27
C ASP A 3 40.01 -15.53 7.72
N LYS A 4 39.00 -16.10 8.38
CA LYS A 4 38.25 -17.25 7.85
C LYS A 4 36.97 -16.73 7.22
N ARG A 5 36.97 -16.60 5.89
CA ARG A 5 35.76 -16.32 5.12
C ARG A 5 34.83 -17.52 5.26
N ILE A 6 33.64 -17.29 5.82
CA ILE A 6 32.60 -18.30 5.96
C ILE A 6 32.07 -18.60 4.56
N ILE A 7 32.37 -19.79 4.04
CA ILE A 7 31.76 -20.29 2.81
C ILE A 7 30.40 -20.85 3.22
N LEU A 8 29.34 -20.11 2.89
CA LEU A 8 27.97 -20.53 3.12
C LEU A 8 27.60 -21.59 2.07
N ASP A 9 27.33 -22.81 2.51
CA ASP A 9 26.80 -23.87 1.66
C ASP A 9 25.29 -23.63 1.48
N LEU A 10 24.89 -23.31 0.25
CA LEU A 10 23.51 -22.99 -0.12
C LEU A 10 22.76 -24.21 -0.64
N ASP A 11 23.45 -25.33 -0.85
CA ASP A 11 22.83 -26.55 -1.38
C ASP A 11 21.98 -27.29 -0.33
N GLU A 12 22.18 -27.00 0.96
CA GLU A 12 21.40 -27.54 2.07
C GLU A 12 19.98 -26.91 2.17
N PHE A 13 19.74 -25.76 1.52
CA PHE A 13 18.44 -25.07 1.54
C PHE A 13 17.50 -25.47 0.40
N LYS A 14 17.61 -26.71 -0.11
CA LYS A 14 16.65 -27.23 -1.08
C LYS A 14 15.42 -27.76 -0.34
N PRO A 15 14.21 -27.23 -0.58
CA PRO A 15 13.02 -27.68 0.13
C PRO A 15 12.77 -29.15 -0.20
N GLU A 16 12.79 -30.00 0.83
CA GLU A 16 12.36 -31.39 0.68
C GLU A 16 10.90 -31.40 0.24
N ALA A 17 10.62 -32.11 -0.87
CA ALA A 17 9.27 -32.28 -1.37
C ALA A 17 8.47 -33.20 -0.43
N LYS A 18 8.02 -32.66 0.71
CA LYS A 18 7.13 -33.33 1.63
C LYS A 18 5.76 -33.46 0.97
N LYS A 19 5.49 -34.66 0.45
CA LYS A 19 4.16 -35.02 -0.03
C LYS A 19 3.24 -35.04 1.18
N ALA A 20 2.27 -34.12 1.22
CA ALA A 20 1.29 -34.09 2.30
C ALA A 20 0.50 -35.41 2.35
N ASP A 21 0.38 -35.97 3.54
CA ASP A 21 -0.35 -37.22 3.78
C ASP A 21 -1.81 -37.11 3.33
N PRO A 22 -2.36 -38.15 2.69
CA PRO A 22 -3.73 -38.12 2.17
C PRO A 22 -4.78 -37.94 3.28
N ALA A 23 -4.51 -38.43 4.49
CA ALA A 23 -5.39 -38.24 5.64
C ALA A 23 -5.47 -36.76 6.09
N ALA A 24 -4.36 -36.03 6.02
CA ALA A 24 -4.31 -34.61 6.35
C ALA A 24 -5.03 -33.74 5.29
N LYS A 25 -5.03 -34.17 4.03
CA LYS A 25 -5.80 -33.49 2.98
C LYS A 25 -7.31 -33.64 3.20
N ALA A 26 -7.75 -34.83 3.58
CA ALA A 26 -9.16 -35.10 3.86
C ALA A 26 -9.68 -34.29 5.07
N SER A 27 -8.89 -34.13 6.13
CA SER A 27 -9.28 -33.31 7.28
C SER A 27 -9.36 -31.82 6.93
N VAL A 28 -8.42 -31.30 6.14
CA VAL A 28 -8.44 -29.92 5.67
C VAL A 28 -9.66 -29.66 4.76
N GLU A 29 -10.06 -30.61 3.92
CA GLU A 29 -11.29 -30.51 3.12
C GLU A 29 -12.56 -30.48 3.97
N GLN A 30 -12.62 -31.24 5.06
CA GLN A 30 -13.76 -31.19 5.98
C GLN A 30 -13.85 -29.83 6.68
N VAL A 31 -12.73 -29.34 7.22
CA VAL A 31 -12.67 -28.01 7.86
C VAL A 31 -13.02 -26.89 6.88
N ALA A 32 -12.61 -27.00 5.61
CA ALA A 32 -12.97 -26.05 4.57
C ALA A 32 -14.49 -26.02 4.30
N LYS A 33 -15.14 -27.18 4.27
CA LYS A 33 -16.60 -27.26 4.10
C LYS A 33 -17.34 -26.67 5.31
N ASP A 34 -16.90 -26.99 6.52
CA ASP A 34 -17.53 -26.53 7.75
C ASP A 34 -17.39 -25.01 7.95
N SER A 35 -16.28 -24.43 7.50
CA SER A 35 -16.02 -22.98 7.53
C SER A 35 -16.63 -22.20 6.36
N GLY A 36 -17.36 -22.86 5.46
CA GLY A 36 -17.96 -22.23 4.29
C GLY A 36 -16.94 -21.78 3.23
N PHE A 37 -15.71 -22.30 3.29
CA PHE A 37 -14.68 -22.01 2.30
C PHE A 37 -14.93 -22.83 1.02
N VAL A 38 -15.54 -22.18 0.03
CA VAL A 38 -15.76 -22.78 -1.30
C VAL A 38 -14.46 -22.71 -2.10
N ALA A 39 -13.69 -23.79 -2.09
CA ALA A 39 -12.55 -23.93 -2.99
C ALA A 39 -13.06 -24.00 -4.44
N ARG A 40 -12.87 -22.92 -5.20
CA ARG A 40 -12.99 -22.96 -6.67
C ARG A 40 -11.82 -23.75 -7.21
N HIS A 41 -11.95 -25.07 -7.30
CA HIS A 41 -10.95 -25.88 -8.00
C HIS A 41 -10.91 -25.45 -9.46
N ALA A 42 -9.75 -25.00 -9.91
CA ALA A 42 -9.50 -24.84 -11.34
C ALA A 42 -9.66 -26.22 -12.00
N PRO A 43 -10.34 -26.34 -13.14
CA PRO A 43 -10.43 -27.61 -13.84
C PRO A 43 -9.01 -28.10 -14.12
N GLU A 44 -8.75 -29.39 -13.87
CA GLU A 44 -7.46 -30.02 -14.14
C GLU A 44 -7.14 -29.86 -15.63
N ALA A 45 -6.35 -28.84 -15.94
CA ALA A 45 -5.79 -28.67 -17.27
C ALA A 45 -4.83 -29.84 -17.49
N LYS A 46 -5.23 -30.77 -18.36
CA LYS A 46 -4.28 -31.66 -19.04
C LYS A 46 -3.12 -30.78 -19.52
N LYS A 47 -1.91 -31.17 -19.14
CA LYS A 47 -0.67 -30.51 -19.55
C LYS A 47 -0.51 -30.62 -21.07
N GLU A 48 -1.11 -29.69 -21.79
CA GLU A 48 -0.76 -29.36 -23.16
C GLU A 48 -0.24 -27.91 -23.18
N ALA A 49 0.77 -27.70 -24.01
CA ALA A 49 1.65 -26.53 -24.08
C ALA A 49 0.92 -25.18 -24.22
N PRO A 50 1.57 -24.05 -23.87
CA PRO A 50 0.87 -22.81 -23.53
C PRO A 50 0.34 -22.09 -24.76
N ALA A 51 -0.98 -22.01 -24.90
CA ALA A 51 -1.65 -21.11 -25.82
C ALA A 51 -2.02 -19.80 -25.10
N LYS A 52 -1.58 -18.67 -25.69
CA LYS A 52 -1.89 -17.31 -25.26
C LYS A 52 -3.41 -17.06 -25.15
N ALA A 53 -3.76 -16.24 -24.16
CA ALA A 53 -4.84 -15.23 -24.11
C ALA A 53 -5.99 -15.48 -23.11
N LYS A 54 -6.08 -14.61 -22.09
CA LYS A 54 -7.07 -13.51 -21.96
C LYS A 54 -7.03 -12.95 -20.54
N GLU A 55 -6.92 -11.63 -20.43
CA GLU A 55 -6.91 -10.89 -19.16
C GLU A 55 -8.26 -11.00 -18.43
N PRO A 56 -8.27 -11.28 -17.11
CA PRO A 56 -9.52 -11.31 -16.34
C PRO A 56 -9.97 -9.90 -15.95
N LYS A 57 -11.22 -9.56 -16.31
CA LYS A 57 -11.95 -8.40 -15.77
C LYS A 57 -12.20 -8.60 -14.27
N ILE A 58 -11.57 -7.76 -13.45
CA ILE A 58 -11.80 -7.67 -12.01
C ILE A 58 -13.06 -6.84 -11.78
N VAL A 59 -14.08 -7.42 -11.15
CA VAL A 59 -15.26 -6.70 -10.64
C VAL A 59 -14.98 -6.41 -9.17
N ALA A 60 -14.86 -5.14 -8.81
CA ALA A 60 -14.61 -4.69 -7.44
C ALA A 60 -15.90 -4.83 -6.59
N PRO A 61 -15.83 -5.27 -5.32
CA PRO A 61 -16.94 -5.17 -4.39
C PRO A 61 -17.12 -3.73 -3.89
N GLU A 62 -18.36 -3.31 -3.69
CA GLU A 62 -18.72 -2.03 -3.07
C GLU A 62 -18.20 -1.99 -1.61
N ILE A 63 -17.43 -0.96 -1.31
CA ILE A 63 -16.79 -0.75 -0.01
C ILE A 63 -17.76 0.10 0.82
N VAL A 64 -18.19 -0.42 1.96
CA VAL A 64 -18.92 0.34 2.98
C VAL A 64 -17.91 1.26 3.68
N ASP A 65 -18.17 2.56 3.66
CA ASP A 65 -17.24 3.63 4.03
C ASP A 65 -17.22 3.86 5.55
N ASP A 66 -16.50 2.99 6.28
CA ASP A 66 -16.24 3.15 7.72
C ASP A 66 -14.84 3.73 7.94
N GLY A 67 -14.68 5.05 7.83
CA GLY A 67 -13.66 5.87 8.52
C GLY A 67 -12.16 5.52 8.40
N GLU A 68 -11.78 4.54 7.58
CA GLU A 68 -10.39 4.14 7.42
C GLU A 68 -9.61 5.18 6.60
N PRO A 69 -8.33 5.43 6.94
CA PRO A 69 -7.50 6.36 6.19
C PRO A 69 -7.39 5.89 4.74
N LYS A 70 -8.02 6.66 3.83
CA LYS A 70 -8.15 6.40 2.40
C LYS A 70 -6.76 6.28 1.74
N ARG A 71 -6.26 5.06 1.59
CA ARG A 71 -4.93 4.79 1.01
C ARG A 71 -5.00 4.77 -0.51
N ARG A 72 -4.56 5.85 -1.15
CA ARG A 72 -4.46 5.95 -2.61
C ARG A 72 -3.30 5.09 -3.17
N GLY A 73 -3.56 4.44 -4.30
CA GLY A 73 -2.63 3.55 -5.01
C GLY A 73 -1.27 4.16 -5.37
N ARG A 74 -0.29 3.28 -5.54
CA ARG A 74 1.17 3.55 -5.53
C ARG A 74 1.61 4.55 -6.61
N LYS A 75 1.98 5.77 -6.21
CA LYS A 75 2.46 6.85 -7.08
C LYS A 75 3.93 6.66 -7.47
N ARG A 76 4.29 7.22 -8.63
CA ARG A 76 5.58 7.06 -9.34
C ARG A 76 6.78 7.31 -8.41
N THR A 77 7.66 6.32 -8.29
CA THR A 77 8.92 6.43 -7.54
C THR A 77 9.97 7.08 -8.44
N THR A 78 10.20 8.38 -8.30
CA THR A 78 11.43 9.03 -8.77
C THR A 78 12.47 8.93 -7.65
N SER A 79 13.70 8.58 -7.99
CA SER A 79 14.81 8.30 -7.05
C SER A 79 15.30 9.51 -6.22
N ARG A 80 14.57 10.62 -6.24
CA ARG A 80 14.90 11.86 -5.51
C ARG A 80 13.97 12.12 -4.31
N ASN A 81 12.93 11.31 -4.14
CA ASN A 81 11.95 11.52 -3.08
C ASN A 81 12.47 10.93 -1.77
N THR A 82 12.50 11.73 -0.72
CA THR A 82 12.81 11.30 0.65
C THR A 82 11.52 11.01 1.41
N GLN A 83 11.54 9.95 2.22
CA GLN A 83 10.42 9.64 3.09
C GLN A 83 10.47 10.55 4.33
N PHE A 84 9.32 11.07 4.76
CA PHE A 84 9.20 11.88 5.96
C PHE A 84 8.04 11.34 6.83
N THR A 85 8.21 11.30 8.15
CA THR A 85 7.20 10.81 9.09
C THR A 85 6.88 11.92 10.08
N VAL A 86 5.59 12.25 10.22
CA VAL A 86 5.12 13.34 11.09
C VAL A 86 3.86 12.90 11.82
N LYS A 87 3.66 13.43 13.02
CA LYS A 87 2.40 13.26 13.77
C LYS A 87 1.53 14.49 13.50
N LEU A 88 0.33 14.27 12.98
CA LEU A 88 -0.65 15.31 12.67
C LEU A 88 -1.91 15.12 13.51
N LYS A 89 -2.69 16.19 13.67
CA LYS A 89 -4.07 16.08 14.12
C LYS A 89 -4.88 15.34 13.05
N VAL A 90 -5.92 14.62 13.48
CA VAL A 90 -6.80 13.86 12.57
C VAL A 90 -7.48 14.79 11.56
N GLU A 91 -7.97 15.94 12.02
CA GLU A 91 -8.60 16.96 11.18
C GLU A 91 -7.67 17.44 10.06
N THR A 92 -6.42 17.78 10.41
CA THR A 92 -5.41 18.23 9.45
C THR A 92 -5.06 17.13 8.44
N ASN A 93 -4.99 15.88 8.89
CA ASN A 93 -4.73 14.75 8.01
C ASN A 93 -5.84 14.61 6.96
N ASN A 94 -7.11 14.71 7.38
CA ASN A 94 -8.25 14.64 6.46
C ASN A 94 -8.26 15.82 5.48
N GLN A 95 -8.01 17.04 5.96
CA GLN A 95 -7.91 18.23 5.10
C GLN A 95 -6.85 18.06 4.00
N ILE A 96 -5.71 17.45 4.30
CA ILE A 96 -4.67 17.18 3.28
C ILE A 96 -5.21 16.26 2.18
N TYR A 97 -6.02 15.25 2.53
CA TYR A 97 -6.65 14.38 1.55
C TYR A 97 -7.73 15.11 0.75
N ASP A 98 -8.55 15.93 1.39
CA ASP A 98 -9.59 16.72 0.72
C ASP A 98 -8.98 17.67 -0.29
N TYR A 99 -7.93 18.42 0.10
CA TYR A 99 -7.19 19.28 -0.82
C TYR A 99 -6.49 18.50 -1.93
N ALA A 100 -5.98 17.30 -1.63
CA ALA A 100 -5.37 16.44 -2.65
C ALA A 100 -6.40 15.96 -3.69
N GLU A 101 -7.67 15.81 -3.32
CA GLU A 101 -8.76 15.47 -4.22
C GLU A 101 -9.20 16.70 -5.01
N MET A 102 -9.45 17.83 -4.34
CA MET A 102 -9.87 19.09 -4.97
C MET A 102 -8.87 19.64 -5.98
N LEU A 103 -7.57 19.56 -5.69
CA LEU A 103 -6.49 20.04 -6.56
C LEU A 103 -6.02 18.97 -7.54
N GLU A 104 -6.68 17.80 -7.56
CA GLU A 104 -6.31 16.63 -8.36
C GLU A 104 -4.84 16.21 -8.19
N CYS A 105 -4.25 16.50 -7.04
CA CYS A 105 -2.84 16.26 -6.76
C CYS A 105 -2.54 14.77 -6.88
N SER A 106 -1.45 14.47 -7.58
CA SER A 106 -1.06 13.11 -7.81
C SER A 106 -0.47 12.50 -6.52
N ALA A 107 0.37 13.23 -5.79
CA ALA A 107 0.91 12.80 -4.52
C ALA A 107 0.46 13.72 -3.38
N ILE A 108 0.35 13.19 -2.17
CA ILE A 108 0.11 14.01 -0.96
C ILE A 108 1.25 15.04 -0.79
N ALA A 109 2.47 14.66 -1.17
CA ALA A 109 3.62 15.55 -1.17
C ALA A 109 3.39 16.83 -2.00
N GLU A 110 2.65 16.76 -3.12
CA GLU A 110 2.40 17.93 -3.98
C GLU A 110 1.55 18.98 -3.24
N VAL A 111 0.55 18.56 -2.44
CA VAL A 111 -0.25 19.48 -1.62
C VAL A 111 0.64 20.21 -0.61
N ILE A 112 1.58 19.49 -0.01
CA ILE A 112 2.53 20.04 0.96
C ILE A 112 3.50 21.01 0.27
N GLU A 113 4.00 20.67 -0.93
CA GLU A 113 4.87 21.55 -1.72
C GLU A 113 4.17 22.86 -2.11
N LEU A 114 2.91 22.80 -2.52
CA LEU A 114 2.09 23.99 -2.81
C LEU A 114 1.91 24.85 -1.56
N ALA A 115 1.62 24.24 -0.40
CA ALA A 115 1.50 24.95 0.86
C ALA A 115 2.81 25.63 1.29
N LEU A 116 3.96 24.97 1.06
CA LEU A 116 5.28 25.55 1.33
C LEU A 116 5.57 26.75 0.41
N GLY A 117 5.22 26.66 -0.87
CA GLY A 117 5.36 27.78 -1.81
C GLY A 117 4.51 28.99 -1.39
N ALA A 118 3.27 28.77 -0.95
CA ALA A 118 2.42 29.83 -0.43
C ALA A 118 3.03 30.49 0.81
N LEU A 119 3.50 29.69 1.79
CA LEU A 119 4.16 30.22 2.98
C LEU A 119 5.44 30.99 2.67
N GLN A 120 6.23 30.54 1.70
CA GLN A 120 7.41 31.25 1.24
C GLN A 120 7.04 32.61 0.65
N SER A 121 6.00 32.66 -0.20
CA SER A 121 5.54 33.91 -0.79
C SER A 121 5.05 34.93 0.25
N GLU A 122 4.40 34.46 1.33
CA GLU A 122 3.98 35.33 2.44
C GLU A 122 5.20 35.91 3.18
N ILE A 123 6.21 35.10 3.44
CA ILE A 123 7.45 35.53 4.10
C ILE A 123 8.19 36.55 3.23
N GLU A 124 8.28 36.33 1.92
CA GLU A 124 8.88 37.28 0.98
C GLU A 124 8.13 38.61 0.91
N GLN A 125 6.81 38.59 1.10
CA GLN A 125 5.97 39.79 1.21
C GLN A 125 6.05 40.47 2.59
N GLY A 126 6.83 39.93 3.53
CA GLY A 126 6.97 40.45 4.89
C GLY A 126 5.76 40.16 5.79
N ILE A 127 4.85 39.29 5.37
CA ILE A 127 3.70 38.86 6.17
C ILE A 127 4.18 37.78 7.14
N ASN A 128 3.85 37.93 8.42
CA ASN A 128 4.14 36.91 9.42
C ASN A 128 3.09 35.79 9.35
N PRO A 129 3.41 34.59 8.81
CA PRO A 129 2.41 33.54 8.58
C PRO A 129 1.78 33.03 9.89
N ARG A 130 2.53 33.11 11.00
CA ARG A 130 2.02 32.72 12.33
C ARG A 130 0.91 33.63 12.85
N LEU A 131 0.99 34.94 12.58
CA LEU A 131 -0.03 35.88 13.03
C LEU A 131 -1.32 35.71 12.24
N ARG A 132 -1.20 35.51 10.92
CA ARG A 132 -2.34 35.16 10.06
C ARG A 132 -3.01 33.87 10.51
N ALA A 133 -2.22 32.82 10.78
CA ALA A 133 -2.77 31.55 11.25
C ALA A 133 -3.48 31.68 12.61
N ALA A 134 -2.95 32.52 13.52
CA ALA A 134 -3.60 32.80 14.79
C ALA A 134 -4.92 33.57 14.63
N GLN A 135 -5.00 34.48 13.64
CA GLN A 135 -6.25 35.18 13.30
C GLN A 135 -7.28 34.22 12.70
N GLN A 136 -6.88 33.37 11.75
CA GLN A 136 -7.77 32.38 11.13
C GLN A 136 -8.28 31.32 12.10
N ALA A 137 -7.53 31.01 13.15
CA ALA A 137 -7.97 30.08 14.19
C ALA A 137 -8.89 30.72 15.24
N ALA A 138 -9.00 32.06 15.25
CA ALA A 138 -9.84 32.82 16.16
C ALA A 138 -11.19 33.22 15.54
N GLU A 139 -11.32 33.14 14.21
CA GLU A 139 -12.58 33.24 13.45
C GLU A 139 -13.34 31.91 13.44
#